data_AF-N8VD68-F1
#
_entry.id   AF-N8VD68-F1
#
_cell.length_a   1.000
_cell.length_b   1.000
_cell.length_c   1.000
_cell.angle_alpha   90.00
_cell.angle_beta   90.00
_cell.angle_gamma   90.00
#
_symmetry.space_group_name_H-M   'P 1'
#
loop_
_entity.id
_entity.type
_entity.pdbx_description
1 polymer ?
#
loop_
_entity_poly.entity_id
_entity_poly.type
_entity_poly.pdbx_seq_one_letter_code
_entity_poly.pdbx_strand_id
1 'polypeptide(L)' 'MKKSDLSKTYRIRGEFTEKIKELSLDFIIETKERIEEADIINALLYKHLNEIKAKDVMKYIEEVKKAD' A
#
# COMPACT_ATOMS: atom_id res chain seq x y z
N MET A 1 -12.06 13.03 20.56
CA MET A 1 -12.31 12.92 19.10
C MET A 1 -12.89 11.54 18.83
N LYS A 2 -14.11 11.45 18.26
CA LYS A 2 -14.68 10.16 17.85
C LYS A 2 -13.78 9.59 16.74
N LYS A 3 -13.23 8.38 16.95
CA LYS A 3 -12.41 7.62 15.98
C LYS A 3 -13.23 7.07 14.80
N SER A 4 -14.30 7.75 14.39
CA SER A 4 -15.28 7.21 13.43
C SER A 4 -14.97 7.51 11.96
N ASP A 5 -14.01 8.39 11.64
CA ASP A 5 -13.77 8.85 10.27
C ASP A 5 -12.27 8.81 9.87
N LEU A 6 -11.57 7.71 10.18
CA LEU A 6 -10.14 7.57 9.85
C LEU A 6 -9.86 6.84 8.53
N SER A 7 -10.90 6.44 7.77
CA SER A 7 -10.69 5.89 6.43
C SER A 7 -10.67 7.02 5.39
N LYS A 8 -9.57 7.10 4.64
CA LYS A 8 -9.47 7.90 3.42
C LYS A 8 -9.25 6.96 2.25
N THR A 9 -10.03 7.14 1.20
CA THR A 9 -9.85 6.39 -0.04
C THR A 9 -8.75 7.04 -0.87
N TYR A 10 -7.67 6.30 -1.11
CA TYR A 10 -6.60 6.70 -2.02
C TYR A 10 -6.69 5.92 -3.32
N ARG A 11 -6.37 6.57 -4.44
CA ARG A 11 -6.25 5.87 -5.73
C ARG A 11 -4.90 5.18 -5.77
N ILE A 12 -4.93 3.86 -5.90
CA ILE A 12 -3.75 3.01 -6.10
C ILE A 12 -3.74 2.61 -7.58
N ARG A 13 -2.55 2.55 -8.20
CA ARG A 13 -2.41 2.09 -9.60
C ARG A 13 -2.73 0.59 -9.71
N GLY A 14 -3.14 0.17 -10.92
CA GLY A 14 -3.54 -1.21 -11.19
C GLY A 14 -2.44 -2.22 -10.83
N GLU A 15 -1.20 -1.95 -11.25
CA GLU A 15 -0.03 -2.79 -10.97
C GLU A 15 0.17 -3.09 -9.47
N PHE A 16 -0.04 -2.09 -8.61
CA PHE A 16 0.09 -2.26 -7.17
C PHE A 16 -1.11 -2.99 -6.58
N THR A 17 -2.30 -2.73 -7.12
CA THR A 17 -3.54 -3.40 -6.69
C THR A 17 -3.49 -4.90 -6.97
N GLU A 18 -3.04 -5.29 -8.16
CA GLU A 18 -2.88 -6.71 -8.52
C GLU A 18 -1.86 -7.39 -7.62
N LYS A 19 -0.71 -6.75 -7.40
CA LYS A 19 0.33 -7.28 -6.52
C LYS A 19 -0.12 -7.40 -5.06
N ILE A 20 -0.90 -6.44 -4.55
CA ILE A 20 -1.44 -6.50 -3.18
C ILE A 20 -2.41 -7.68 -3.04
N LYS A 21 -3.23 -7.95 -4.06
CA LYS A 21 -4.13 -9.11 -4.08
C LYS A 21 -3.38 -10.44 -4.06
N GLU A 22 -2.34 -10.56 -4.89
CA GLU A 22 -1.49 -11.76 -4.90
C GLU A 22 -0.84 -11.97 -3.54
N LEU A 23 -0.24 -10.93 -2.95
CA LEU A 23 0.38 -11.01 -1.63
C LEU A 23 -0.62 -11.38 -0.52
N SER A 24 -1.87 -10.89 -0.60
CA SER A 24 -2.92 -11.28 0.35
C SER A 24 -3.18 -12.78 0.29
N LEU A 25 -3.30 -13.35 -0.91
CA LEU A 25 -3.50 -14.79 -1.07
C LEU A 25 -2.28 -15.60 -0.59
N ASP A 26 -1.08 -15.19 -0.96
CA ASP A 26 0.16 -15.87 -0.57
C ASP A 26 0.34 -15.89 0.94
N PHE A 27 0.11 -14.75 1.61
CA PHE A 27 0.25 -14.67 3.06
C PHE A 27 -0.84 -15.46 3.79
N ILE A 28 -2.05 -15.56 3.24
CA ILE A 28 -3.09 -16.43 3.80
C ILE A 28 -2.64 -17.90 3.76
N ILE A 29 -2.02 -18.33 2.65
CA ILE A 29 -1.51 -19.70 2.51
C ILE A 29 -0.36 -19.95 3.49
N GLU A 30 0.57 -19.00 3.60
CA GLU A 30 1.76 -19.10 4.46
C GLU A 30 1.40 -19.12 5.95
N THR A 31 0.57 -18.17 6.39
CA THR A 31 0.24 -17.96 7.80
C THR A 31 -0.93 -18.81 8.28
N LYS A 32 -1.77 -19.31 7.35
CA LYS A 32 -3.07 -19.95 7.61
C LYS A 32 -4.07 -19.02 8.32
N GLU A 33 -3.83 -17.72 8.29
CA GLU A 33 -4.70 -16.70 8.86
C GLU A 33 -5.24 -15.79 7.76
N ARG A 34 -6.42 -15.21 7.99
CA ARG A 34 -7.00 -14.25 7.04
C ARG A 34 -6.25 -12.93 7.15
N ILE A 35 -5.64 -12.49 6.05
CA ILE A 35 -4.93 -11.21 5.95
C ILE A 35 -5.63 -10.36 4.90
N GLU A 36 -6.11 -9.17 5.30
CA GLU A 36 -6.82 -8.27 4.38
C GLU A 36 -5.84 -7.42 3.56
N GLU A 37 -6.25 -6.97 2.37
CA GLU A 37 -5.46 -6.03 1.56
C GLU A 37 -5.11 -4.76 2.35
N ALA A 38 -6.03 -4.32 3.22
CA ALA A 38 -5.81 -3.18 4.10
C ALA A 38 -4.65 -3.42 5.07
N ASP A 39 -4.48 -4.62 5.60
CA ASP A 39 -3.38 -4.96 6.51
C ASP A 39 -2.03 -4.86 5.80
N ILE A 40 -1.97 -5.33 4.55
CA ILE A 40 -0.76 -5.26 3.72
C ILE A 40 -0.40 -3.79 3.44
N ILE A 41 -1.37 -2.96 3.06
CA ILE A 41 -1.13 -1.53 2.81
C ILE A 41 -0.65 -0.85 4.08
N ASN A 42 -1.29 -1.11 5.21
CA ASN A 42 -0.90 -0.52 6.49
C ASN A 42 0.49 -1.00 6.94
N ALA A 43 0.85 -2.26 6.70
CA ALA A 43 2.18 -2.79 6.98
C ALA A 43 3.26 -2.13 6.12
N LEU A 44 2.99 -1.90 4.83
CA LEU A 44 3.88 -1.16 3.92
C LEU A 44 4.10 0.27 4.41
N LEU A 45 3.04 0.97 4.80
CA LEU A 45 3.12 2.31 5.37
C LEU A 45 3.90 2.29 6.69
N TYR A 46 3.59 1.37 7.60
CA TYR A 46 4.29 1.25 8.88
C TYR A 46 5.80 1.06 8.70
N LYS A 47 6.20 0.24 7.72
CA LYS A 47 7.61 -0.06 7.45
C LYS A 47 8.37 1.11 6.82
N HIS A 48 7.75 1.90 5.94
CA HIS A 48 8.48 2.84 5.09
C HIS A 48 8.07 4.32 5.23
N LEU A 49 6.93 4.64 5.86
CA LEU A 49 6.43 6.01 5.94
C LEU A 49 7.36 6.95 6.71
N ASN A 50 8.07 6.46 7.73
CA ASN A 50 9.01 7.26 8.51
C ASN A 50 10.33 7.53 7.76
N GLU A 51 10.62 6.74 6.72
CA GLU A 51 11.88 6.81 5.97
C GLU A 51 11.73 7.54 4.63
N ILE A 52 10.48 7.76 4.17
CA ILE A 52 10.20 8.37 2.88
C ILE A 52 10.69 9.81 2.82
N LYS A 53 11.44 10.15 1.76
CA LYS A 53 11.92 11.51 1.51
C LYS A 53 11.19 12.11 0.32
N ALA A 54 11.16 13.45 0.27
CA ALA A 54 10.58 14.17 -0.86
C ALA A 54 11.17 13.75 -2.21
N LYS A 55 12.47 13.42 -2.25
CA LYS A 55 13.16 12.93 -3.46
C LYS A 55 12.58 11.61 -3.97
N ASP A 56 12.19 10.70 -3.08
CA ASP A 56 11.63 9.39 -3.45
C ASP A 56 10.25 9.57 -4.10
N VAL A 57 9.45 10.49 -3.55
CA VAL A 57 8.14 10.84 -4.12
C VAL A 57 8.30 11.51 -5.49
N MET A 58 9.24 12.44 -5.63
CA MET A 58 9.50 13.10 -6.92
C MET A 58 9.96 12.11 -7.98
N LYS A 59 10.85 11.19 -7.62
CA LYS A 59 11.30 10.11 -8.52
C LYS A 59 10.13 9.24 -8.97
N TYR A 60 9.27 8.81 -8.05
CA TYR A 60 8.04 8.07 -8.40
C TYR A 60 7.14 8.87 -9.36
N ILE A 61 6.99 10.17 -9.14
CA ILE A 61 6.18 11.02 -10.02
C ILE A 61 6.78 11.09 -11.43
N GLU A 62 8.10 11.19 -11.54
CA GLU A 62 8.77 11.31 -12.84
C GLU A 62 8.82 9.99 -13.60
N GLU A 63 9.21 8.90 -12.95
CA GLU A 63 9.43 7.61 -13.61
C GLU A 63 8.14 6.83 -13.81
N VAL A 64 7.20 6.93 -12.88
CA VAL A 64 5.97 6.12 -12.89
C VAL A 64 4.78 7.00 -13.23
N LYS A 65 4.62 8.15 -12.55
CA LYS A 65 3.40 8.96 -12.74
C LYS A 65 3.29 9.65 -14.10
N LYS A 66 4.40 10.14 -14.66
CA LYS A 66 4.46 10.85 -15.96
C LYS A 66 4.72 9.94 -17.16
N ALA A 67 5.10 8.68 -16.93
CA ALA A 67 5.33 7.70 -17.98
C ALA A 67 4.03 7.04 -18.47
N ASP A 68 2.95 7.17 -17.70
CA ASP A 68 1.54 6.97 -18.11
C ASP A 68 0.93 8.29 -18.61
#